data_AF-A0A1J3CK02-F1
#
_entry.id   AF-A0A1J3CK02-F1
#
_cell.length_a   1.000
_cell.length_b   1.000
_cell.length_c   1.000
_cell.angle_alpha   90.00
_cell.angle_beta   90.00
_cell.angle_gamma   90.00
#
_symmetry.space_group_name_H-M   'P 1'
#
loop_
_entity.id
_entity.type
_entity.pdbx_description
1 polymer ?
#
loop_
_entity_poly.entity_id
_entity_poly.type
_entity_poly.pdbx_seq_one_letter_code
_entity_poly.pdbx_strand_id
1 'polypeptide(L)'
;STFTPDLQGSFLATSNFYYTSEFFELSEKDWLAEMIPAGKRYCKEEWSKLKVKYPEEKEEYLLGFCFSSAYIISMLHDSLGFALNDGRIEFANKAGEKETPLDWALGAFILTTDAEYSGESRKMLGFSLR
;
A
#
# COMPACT_ATOMS: atom_id res chain seq x y z
N SER A 1 -19.60 14.14 5.32
CA SER A 1 -18.82 13.25 6.19
C SER A 1 -19.14 11.83 5.77
N THR A 2 -18.14 11.02 5.44
CA THR A 2 -18.30 9.59 5.13
C THR A 2 -18.12 8.81 6.41
N PHE A 3 -18.96 7.80 6.66
CA PHE A 3 -18.83 6.95 7.83
C PHE A 3 -17.58 6.07 7.71
N THR A 4 -16.65 6.22 8.64
CA THR A 4 -15.49 5.34 8.84
C THR A 4 -15.66 4.65 10.20
N PRO A 5 -15.76 3.31 10.26
CA PRO A 5 -15.84 2.60 11.53
C PRO A 5 -14.48 2.64 12.25
N ASP A 6 -14.50 2.35 13.55
CA ASP A 6 -13.26 2.18 14.33
C ASP A 6 -12.40 1.09 13.71
N LEU A 7 -11.14 1.42 13.44
CA LEU A 7 -10.18 0.51 12.82
C LEU A 7 -9.77 -0.58 13.81
N GLN A 8 -9.89 -1.84 13.40
CA GLN A 8 -9.55 -3.02 14.20
C GLN A 8 -8.66 -3.98 13.41
N GLY A 9 -7.73 -4.64 14.11
CA GLY A 9 -6.78 -5.57 13.51
C GLY A 9 -5.51 -4.90 12.97
N SER A 10 -4.76 -5.67 12.17
CA SER A 10 -3.55 -5.22 11.48
C SER A 10 -3.86 -4.86 10.03
N PHE A 11 -3.14 -3.87 9.52
CA PHE A 11 -3.32 -3.28 8.20
C PHE A 11 -2.01 -3.32 7.44
N LEU A 12 -2.13 -3.51 6.14
CA LEU A 12 -1.00 -3.49 5.22
C LEU A 12 -1.21 -2.39 4.19
N ALA A 13 -0.31 -1.42 4.19
CA ALA A 13 -0.31 -0.27 3.29
C ALA A 13 0.48 -0.62 2.03
N THR A 14 -0.24 -0.86 0.93
CA THR A 14 0.35 -1.34 -0.34
C THR A 14 0.52 -0.20 -1.37
N SER A 15 1.08 -0.54 -2.54
CA SER A 15 1.21 0.39 -3.68
C SER A 15 1.96 1.68 -3.30
N ASN A 16 1.35 2.86 -3.45
CA ASN A 16 2.02 4.15 -3.24
C ASN A 16 2.50 4.36 -1.79
N PHE A 17 1.84 3.74 -0.79
CA PHE A 17 2.31 3.75 0.59
C PHE A 17 3.66 3.05 0.72
N TYR A 18 3.79 1.88 0.09
CA TYR A 18 5.02 1.10 0.04
C TYR A 18 6.11 1.85 -0.73
N TYR A 19 5.87 2.25 -1.98
CA TYR A 19 6.91 2.86 -2.82
C TYR A 19 7.41 4.21 -2.29
N THR A 20 6.54 5.01 -1.66
CA THR A 20 6.97 6.26 -1.01
C THR A 20 7.84 5.98 0.21
N SER A 21 7.48 4.97 1.00
CA SER A 21 8.26 4.58 2.19
C SER A 21 9.61 3.96 1.81
N GLU A 22 9.63 3.14 0.76
CA GLU A 22 10.85 2.56 0.18
C GLU A 22 11.77 3.65 -0.38
N PHE A 23 11.23 4.62 -1.14
CA PHE A 23 12.00 5.73 -1.69
C PHE A 23 12.69 6.58 -0.60
N PHE A 24 12.03 6.75 0.55
CA PHE A 24 12.61 7.44 1.69
C PHE A 24 13.46 6.55 2.60
N GLU A 25 13.66 5.28 2.23
CA GLU A 25 14.44 4.30 2.98
C GLU A 25 13.95 4.16 4.44
N LEU A 26 12.63 4.20 4.64
CA LEU A 26 12.03 4.08 5.96
C LEU A 26 12.06 2.63 6.44
N SER A 27 12.34 2.40 7.73
CA SER A 27 12.13 1.09 8.35
C SER A 27 10.65 0.84 8.59
N GLU A 28 10.21 -0.42 8.55
CA GLU A 28 8.82 -0.80 8.89
C GLU A 28 8.41 -0.33 10.29
N LYS A 29 9.35 -0.35 11.24
CA LYS A 29 9.13 0.21 12.57
C LYS A 29 9.06 1.73 12.49
N ASP A 30 8.02 2.30 13.10
CA ASP A 30 7.80 3.76 13.24
C ASP A 30 7.77 4.53 11.90
N TRP A 31 7.54 3.84 10.78
CA TRP A 31 7.59 4.41 9.43
C TRP A 31 6.67 5.63 9.24
N LEU A 32 5.49 5.61 9.86
CA LEU A 32 4.52 6.69 9.76
C LEU A 32 5.00 7.96 10.46
N ALA A 33 5.71 7.82 11.60
CA ALA A 33 6.36 8.94 12.26
C ALA A 33 7.53 9.49 11.44
N GLU A 34 8.37 8.62 10.87
CA GLU A 34 9.56 8.98 10.09
C GLU A 34 9.22 9.57 8.70
N MET A 35 8.03 9.27 8.17
CA MET A 35 7.51 9.87 6.94
C MET A 35 7.42 11.41 7.04
N ILE A 36 7.11 11.97 8.21
CA ILE A 36 7.00 13.42 8.42
C ILE A 36 8.34 14.13 8.19
N PRO A 37 9.44 13.82 8.91
CA PRO A 37 10.73 14.46 8.68
C PRO A 37 11.32 14.09 7.30
N ALA A 38 11.08 12.89 6.77
CA ALA A 38 11.52 12.52 5.42
C ALA A 38 10.85 13.40 4.34
N GLY A 39 9.51 13.46 4.35
CA GLY A 39 8.74 14.31 3.45
C GLY A 39 9.10 15.79 3.58
N LYS A 40 9.25 16.31 4.80
CA LYS A 40 9.67 17.71 5.02
C LYS A 40 11.06 18.02 4.47
N ARG A 41 12.02 17.08 4.57
CA ARG A 41 13.35 17.26 3.96
C ARG A 41 13.26 17.26 2.45
N TYR A 42 12.52 16.32 1.88
CA TYR A 42 12.36 16.18 0.43
C TYR A 42 11.64 17.38 -0.20
N CYS A 43 10.51 17.79 0.36
CA CYS A 43 9.70 18.91 -0.15
C CYS A 43 10.41 20.28 -0.11
N LYS A 44 11.49 20.43 0.66
CA LYS A 44 12.28 21.66 0.74
C LYS A 44 13.45 21.69 -0.24
N GLU A 45 13.73 20.57 -0.90
CA GLU A 45 14.85 20.46 -1.81
C GLU A 45 14.53 21.12 -3.16
N GLU A 46 15.54 21.69 -3.79
CA GLU A 46 15.37 22.26 -5.12
C GLU A 46 15.24 21.17 -6.18
N TRP A 47 14.36 21.39 -7.15
CA TRP A 47 14.10 20.43 -8.22
C TRP A 47 15.37 20.01 -8.98
N SER A 48 16.27 20.96 -9.26
CA SER A 48 17.55 20.69 -9.93
C SER A 48 18.43 19.74 -9.12
N LYS A 49 18.45 19.85 -7.79
CA LYS A 49 19.23 18.99 -6.90
C LYS A 49 18.59 17.61 -6.77
N LEU A 50 17.26 17.53 -6.74
CA LEU A 50 16.56 16.24 -6.73
C LEU A 50 16.90 15.39 -7.94
N LYS A 51 16.90 15.97 -9.14
CA LYS A 51 17.27 15.24 -10.38
C LYS A 51 18.71 14.76 -10.39
N VAL A 52 19.63 15.53 -9.80
CA VAL A 52 21.04 15.11 -9.67
C VAL A 52 21.20 14.01 -8.63
N LYS A 53 20.45 14.09 -7.53
CA LYS A 53 20.52 13.11 -6.43
C LYS A 53 19.90 11.77 -6.81
N TYR A 54 18.86 11.77 -7.64
CA TYR A 54 18.11 10.58 -8.04
C TYR A 54 18.06 10.45 -9.57
N PRO A 55 19.20 10.21 -10.24
CA PRO A 55 19.28 10.23 -11.70
C PRO A 55 18.57 9.05 -12.38
N GLU A 56 18.42 7.92 -11.67
CA GLU A 56 17.75 6.72 -12.18
C GLU A 56 16.23 6.77 -12.01
N GLU A 57 15.73 7.67 -11.16
CA GLU A 57 14.30 7.76 -10.90
C GLU A 57 13.59 8.59 -11.94
N LYS A 58 12.47 8.04 -12.43
CA LYS A 58 11.64 8.74 -13.40
C LYS A 58 11.13 10.05 -12.80
N GLU A 59 11.22 11.09 -13.62
CA GLU A 59 10.82 12.44 -13.24
C GLU A 59 9.38 12.52 -12.70
N GLU A 60 8.47 11.73 -13.29
CA GLU A 60 7.07 11.60 -12.86
C GLU A 60 6.91 11.13 -11.40
N TYR A 61 7.78 10.25 -10.91
CA TYR A 61 7.75 9.79 -9.52
C TYR A 61 8.37 10.82 -8.57
N LEU A 62 9.46 11.46 -8.98
CA LEU A 62 10.09 12.52 -8.20
C LEU A 62 9.14 13.70 -7.94
N LEU A 63 8.34 14.09 -8.93
CA LEU A 63 7.29 15.10 -8.75
C LEU A 63 6.22 14.66 -7.73
N GLY A 64 5.97 13.35 -7.62
CA GLY A 64 4.96 12.78 -6.76
C GLY A 64 5.36 12.67 -5.28
N PHE A 65 6.62 12.38 -4.95
CA PHE A 65 7.01 12.00 -3.58
C PHE A 65 6.71 13.06 -2.52
N CYS A 66 6.85 14.35 -2.83
CA CYS A 66 6.48 15.40 -1.88
C CYS A 66 5.00 15.34 -1.53
N PHE A 67 4.12 15.29 -2.55
CA PHE A 67 2.68 15.17 -2.36
C PHE A 67 2.31 13.85 -1.69
N SER A 68 2.86 12.73 -2.15
CA SER A 68 2.62 11.40 -1.57
C SER A 68 2.96 11.37 -0.09
N SER A 69 4.10 11.93 0.33
CA SER A 69 4.50 11.97 1.74
C SER A 69 3.48 12.70 2.63
N ALA A 70 2.98 13.85 2.18
CA ALA A 70 1.98 14.63 2.91
C ALA A 70 0.60 13.96 2.90
N TYR A 71 0.22 13.39 1.75
CA TYR A 71 -1.06 12.69 1.59
C TYR A 71 -1.14 11.44 2.46
N ILE A 72 -0.05 10.68 2.58
CA ILE A 72 0.02 9.49 3.44
C ILE A 72 -0.29 9.86 4.90
N ILE A 73 0.34 10.92 5.41
CA ILE A 73 0.07 11.42 6.78
C ILE A 73 -1.36 11.90 6.93
N SER A 74 -1.83 12.72 5.98
CA SER A 74 -3.20 13.28 6.03
C SER A 74 -4.27 12.18 5.99
N MET A 75 -4.05 11.13 5.20
CA MET A 75 -4.97 10.02 5.10
C MET A 75 -4.94 9.14 6.35
N LEU A 76 -3.76 8.64 6.74
CA LEU A 76 -3.65 7.63 7.78
C LEU A 76 -3.77 8.24 9.19
N HIS A 77 -3.05 9.32 9.47
CA HIS A 77 -3.04 9.94 10.79
C HIS A 77 -4.25 10.87 10.97
N ASP A 78 -4.38 11.87 10.10
CA ASP A 78 -5.36 12.95 10.33
C ASP A 78 -6.80 12.51 10.04
N SER A 79 -7.02 11.64 9.05
CA SER A 79 -8.36 11.23 8.62
C SER A 79 -8.82 9.89 9.20
N LEU A 80 -7.94 8.88 9.19
CA LEU A 80 -8.23 7.54 9.68
C LEU A 80 -7.87 7.33 11.15
N GLY A 81 -7.13 8.25 11.77
CA GLY A 81 -6.87 8.26 13.20
C GLY A 81 -5.80 7.26 13.68
N PHE A 82 -4.94 6.75 12.80
CA PHE A 82 -3.78 5.96 13.24
C PHE A 82 -2.84 6.86 14.05
N ALA A 83 -2.39 6.40 15.22
CA ALA A 83 -1.30 7.08 15.92
C ALA A 83 0.00 6.96 15.08
N LEU A 84 0.90 7.94 15.20
CA LEU A 84 2.16 7.92 14.42
C LEU A 84 3.06 6.71 14.75
N ASN A 85 2.91 6.14 15.94
CA ASN A 85 3.60 4.95 16.41
C ASN A 85 2.67 3.73 16.50
N ASP A 86 1.56 3.73 15.77
CA ASP A 86 0.61 2.62 15.75
C ASP A 86 1.21 1.42 15.02
N GLY A 87 1.63 0.40 15.78
CA GLY A 87 2.21 -0.83 15.22
C GLY A 87 1.21 -1.73 14.49
N ARG A 88 -0.05 -1.31 14.33
CA ARG A 88 -1.03 -2.07 13.56
C ARG A 88 -0.89 -1.88 12.06
N ILE A 89 -0.17 -0.86 11.59
CA ILE A 89 -0.02 -0.58 10.15
C ILE A 89 1.43 -0.73 9.69
N GLU A 90 1.64 -1.68 8.80
CA GLU A 90 2.91 -1.93 8.12
C GLU A 90 2.77 -1.59 6.63
N PHE A 91 3.87 -1.37 5.91
CA PHE A 91 3.84 -1.19 4.46
C PHE A 91 4.50 -2.39 3.78
N ALA A 92 3.87 -2.92 2.74
CA ALA A 92 4.42 -4.01 1.94
C ALA A 92 3.77 -4.02 0.56
N ASN A 93 4.47 -4.52 -0.46
CA ASN A 93 3.90 -4.73 -1.79
C ASN A 93 4.04 -6.18 -2.28
N LYS A 94 4.57 -7.06 -1.42
CA LYS A 94 4.71 -8.49 -1.69
C LYS A 94 4.45 -9.28 -0.41
N ALA A 95 4.01 -10.53 -0.55
CA ALA A 95 3.79 -11.42 0.59
C ALA A 95 4.12 -12.89 0.28
N GLY A 96 4.40 -13.63 1.37
CA GLY A 96 4.71 -15.06 1.34
C GLY A 96 6.12 -15.38 0.84
N GLU A 97 6.51 -16.66 0.94
CA GLU A 97 7.85 -17.15 0.57
C GLU A 97 8.20 -16.90 -0.91
N LYS A 98 7.18 -16.83 -1.77
CA LYS A 98 7.33 -16.61 -3.21
C LYS A 98 7.30 -15.12 -3.60
N GLU A 99 7.31 -14.21 -2.63
CA GLU A 99 7.20 -12.76 -2.86
C GLU A 99 6.06 -12.37 -3.81
N THR A 100 4.87 -12.93 -3.58
CA THR A 100 3.73 -12.69 -4.47
C THR A 100 3.29 -11.22 -4.36
N PRO A 101 3.16 -10.48 -5.49
CA PRO A 101 2.72 -9.10 -5.47
C PRO A 101 1.34 -8.93 -4.82
N LEU A 102 1.21 -7.89 -3.99
CA LEU A 102 -0.03 -7.56 -3.30
C LEU A 102 -0.83 -6.55 -4.10
N ASP A 103 -1.77 -7.05 -4.88
CA ASP A 103 -2.65 -6.24 -5.72
C ASP A 103 -4.07 -6.81 -5.75
N TRP A 104 -5.06 -5.93 -5.92
CA TRP A 104 -6.47 -6.32 -6.07
C TRP A 104 -6.68 -7.26 -7.26
N ALA A 105 -5.83 -7.17 -8.28
CA ALA A 105 -5.89 -8.02 -9.47
C ALA A 105 -5.78 -9.52 -9.12
N LEU A 106 -4.94 -9.88 -8.13
CA LEU A 106 -4.81 -11.26 -7.68
C LEU A 106 -6.10 -11.77 -7.03
N GLY A 107 -6.73 -10.95 -6.18
CA GLY A 107 -8.02 -11.28 -5.58
C GLY A 107 -9.12 -11.45 -6.62
N ALA A 108 -9.15 -10.58 -7.63
CA ALA A 108 -10.09 -10.69 -8.75
C ALA A 108 -9.88 -12.00 -9.54
N PHE A 109 -8.63 -12.37 -9.83
CA PHE A 109 -8.30 -13.63 -10.49
C PHE A 109 -8.74 -14.86 -9.69
N ILE A 110 -8.48 -14.88 -8.38
CA ILE A 110 -8.91 -15.97 -7.49
C ILE A 110 -10.44 -16.09 -7.51
N LEU A 111 -11.16 -14.97 -7.42
CA LEU A 111 -12.62 -14.97 -7.48
C LEU A 111 -13.15 -15.51 -8.81
N THR A 112 -12.57 -15.11 -9.94
CA THR A 112 -13.00 -15.58 -11.26
C THR A 112 -12.74 -17.07 -11.46
N THR A 113 -11.58 -17.55 -11.02
CA THR A 113 -11.20 -18.96 -11.18
C THR A 113 -11.99 -19.87 -10.25
N ASP A 114 -12.24 -19.47 -9.00
CA ASP A 114 -13.13 -20.20 -8.10
C ASP A 114 -14.56 -20.27 -8.65
N ALA A 115 -15.07 -19.17 -9.21
CA ALA A 115 -16.37 -19.14 -9.87
C ALA A 115 -16.44 -20.11 -11.06
N GLU A 116 -15.41 -20.15 -11.92
CA GLU A 116 -15.31 -21.10 -13.05
C GLU A 116 -15.28 -22.56 -12.59
N TYR A 117 -14.46 -22.88 -11.58
CA TYR A 117 -14.40 -24.21 -10.98
C TYR A 117 -15.71 -24.62 -10.30
N SER A 118 -16.42 -23.68 -9.67
CA SER A 118 -17.74 -23.92 -9.06
C SER A 118 -18.84 -24.12 -10.12
N GLY A 119 -18.69 -23.52 -11.30
CA GLY A 119 -19.58 -23.69 -12.46
C GLY A 119 -19.43 -25.07 -13.12
N GLU A 120 -18.22 -25.60 -13.22
CA GLU A 120 -17.97 -26.96 -13.71
C GLU A 120 -18.26 -28.04 -12.65
N SER A 121 -17.97 -27.78 -11.37
CA SER A 121 -18.22 -28.75 -10.28
C SER A 121 -19.71 -29.01 -10.03
N ARG A 122 -20.61 -28.06 -10.32
CA ARG A 122 -22.07 -28.32 -10.29
C ARG A 122 -22.55 -29.28 -11.39
N LYS A 123 -21.79 -29.46 -12.47
CA LYS A 123 -22.08 -30.50 -13.50
C LYS A 123 -21.43 -31.85 -13.19
N MET A 124 -20.38 -31.88 -12.35
CA MET A 124 -19.70 -33.12 -11.96
C MET A 124 -20.23 -33.74 -10.65
N LEU A 125 -20.80 -32.95 -9.74
CA LEU A 125 -21.49 -33.46 -8.55
C LEU A 125 -22.98 -33.68 -8.86
N GLY A 126 -23.24 -34.61 -9.77
CA GLY A 126 -24.53 -35.28 -9.91
C GLY A 126 -24.83 -36.11 -8.66
N PHE A 127 -25.14 -35.45 -7.55
CA PHE A 127 -25.90 -36.05 -6.47
C PHE A 127 -27.31 -36.33 -7.02
N SER A 128 -27.50 -37.57 -7.51
CA SER A 128 -28.82 -38.16 -7.65
C SER A 128 -29.46 -38.23 -6.27
N LEU A 129 -30.25 -37.21 -5.92
CA LEU A 129 -31.28 -37.34 -4.90
C LEU A 129 -32.55 -37.85 -5.59
N ARG A 130 -32.54 -39.15 -5.86
CA ARG A 130 -33.66 -40.10 -5.79
C ARG A 130 -33.13 -41.50 -6.08
#